data_AF-A0AAV9FNF7-F1
#
_entry.id   AF-A0AAV9FNF7-F1
#
_cell.length_a   1.000
_cell.length_b   1.000
_cell.length_c   1.000
_cell.angle_alpha   90.00
_cell.angle_beta   90.00
_cell.angle_gamma   90.00
#
_symmetry.space_group_name_H-M   'P 1'
#
loop_
_entity.id
_entity.type
_entity.pdbx_description
1 polymer ?
#
loop_
_entity_poly.entity_id
_entity_poly.type
_entity_poly.pdbx_seq_one_letter_code
_entity_poly.pdbx_strand_id
1 'polypeptide(L)'
;MSEGDLNDHDLLVRCIKRVDVVISAVSTADHLDQPKIINAIKEAGNVKRFLPSEFGIEGGRVKMLPVFQPLMDDKLMIRKAVIAAGIPYTFVAGNFFAEYFIDALMRPLENKDTVTVYGNGETKET
;
A
#
# COMPACT_ATOMS: atom_id res chain seq x y z
N MET A 1 -16.70 -13.13 7.43
CA MET A 1 -16.34 -12.16 6.38
C MET A 1 -17.54 -11.25 6.18
N SER A 2 -17.33 -9.94 6.16
CA SER A 2 -18.33 -8.99 5.68
C SER A 2 -18.05 -8.72 4.20
N GLU A 3 -19.03 -8.95 3.35
CA GLU A 3 -18.96 -8.62 1.93
C GLU A 3 -19.39 -7.16 1.73
N GLY A 4 -18.82 -6.47 0.75
CA GLY A 4 -19.09 -5.06 0.50
C GLY A 4 -18.25 -4.49 -0.65
N ASP A 5 -18.56 -3.25 -1.01
CA ASP A 5 -17.90 -2.48 -2.06
C ASP A 5 -17.33 -1.19 -1.47
N LEU A 6 -16.13 -0.76 -1.89
CA LEU A 6 -15.54 0.51 -1.47
C LEU A 6 -16.37 1.73 -1.92
N ASN A 7 -17.26 1.58 -2.89
CA ASN A 7 -18.20 2.59 -3.34
C ASN A 7 -19.42 2.74 -2.42
N ASP A 8 -19.67 1.80 -1.50
CA ASP A 8 -20.74 1.90 -0.50
C ASP A 8 -20.22 2.59 0.77
N HIS A 9 -20.30 3.92 0.78
CA HIS A 9 -19.82 4.74 1.90
C HIS A 9 -20.56 4.44 3.21
N ASP A 10 -21.88 4.23 3.18
CA ASP A 10 -22.67 3.94 4.38
C ASP A 10 -22.29 2.59 4.99
N LEU A 11 -22.02 1.58 4.17
CA LEU A 11 -21.47 0.32 4.64
C LEU A 11 -20.07 0.49 5.24
N LEU A 12 -19.18 1.25 4.59
CA LEU A 12 -17.85 1.53 5.14
C LEU A 12 -17.93 2.19 6.52
N VAL A 13 -18.72 3.25 6.67
CA VAL A 13 -18.89 3.95 7.96
C VAL A 13 -19.45 3.00 9.03
N ARG A 14 -20.48 2.20 8.70
CA ARG A 14 -21.07 1.22 9.63
C ARG A 14 -20.05 0.17 10.08
N CYS A 15 -19.20 -0.32 9.18
CA CYS A 15 -18.15 -1.28 9.50
C CYS A 15 -17.04 -0.63 10.34
N ILE A 16 -16.60 0.58 9.98
CA ILE A 16 -15.51 1.28 10.67
C ILE A 16 -15.89 1.67 12.11
N LYS A 17 -17.15 2.03 12.36
CA LYS A 17 -17.66 2.30 13.73
C LYS A 17 -17.50 1.12 14.70
N ARG A 18 -17.23 -0.09 14.21
CA ARG A 18 -17.10 -1.32 15.00
C ARG A 18 -15.66 -1.73 15.27
N VAL A 19 -14.66 -0.98 14.78
CA VAL A 19 -13.24 -1.34 14.89
C VAL A 19 -12.40 -0.15 15.33
N ASP A 20 -11.29 -0.42 16.01
CA ASP A 20 -10.34 0.62 16.44
C ASP A 20 -9.25 0.90 15.41
N VAL A 21 -8.93 -0.08 14.56
CA VAL A 21 -7.83 0.02 13.59
C VAL A 21 -8.34 -0.36 12.21
N VAL A 22 -7.95 0.41 11.20
CA VAL A 22 -8.25 0.12 9.79
C VAL A 22 -6.93 -0.10 9.06
N ILE A 23 -6.82 -1.22 8.35
CA ILE A 23 -5.67 -1.57 7.51
C ILE A 23 -6.18 -1.76 6.08
N SER A 24 -5.66 -0.96 5.15
CA SER A 24 -5.94 -1.08 3.73
C SER A 24 -4.84 -1.89 3.06
N ALA A 25 -5.21 -3.00 2.42
CA ALA A 25 -4.31 -3.81 1.59
C ALA A 25 -4.82 -3.90 0.14
N VAL A 26 -5.46 -2.81 -0.33
CA VAL A 26 -5.96 -2.72 -1.71
C VAL A 26 -4.81 -2.75 -2.70
N SER A 27 -5.09 -3.25 -3.91
CA SER A 27 -4.10 -3.41 -4.97
C SER A 27 -3.62 -2.06 -5.52
N THR A 28 -2.62 -2.08 -6.40
CA THR A 28 -2.21 -0.89 -7.15
C THR A 28 -3.33 -0.35 -8.04
N ALA A 29 -4.18 -1.21 -8.60
CA ALA A 29 -5.30 -0.80 -9.45
C ALA A 29 -6.35 0.01 -8.68
N ASP A 30 -6.55 -0.31 -7.40
CA ASP A 30 -7.56 0.31 -6.54
C ASP A 30 -6.96 1.31 -5.56
N HIS A 31 -5.69 1.69 -5.75
CA HIS A 31 -4.95 2.52 -4.79
C HIS A 31 -5.61 3.91 -4.61
N LEU A 32 -6.19 4.43 -5.71
CA LEU A 32 -6.90 5.71 -5.76
C LEU A 32 -8.31 5.66 -5.15
N ASP A 33 -8.78 4.49 -4.71
CA ASP A 33 -10.05 4.36 -3.98
C ASP A 33 -9.89 4.57 -2.46
N GLN A 34 -8.67 4.59 -1.94
CA GLN A 34 -8.41 4.83 -0.52
C GLN A 34 -8.95 6.15 0.04
N PRO A 35 -9.13 7.26 -0.72
CA PRO A 35 -9.85 8.44 -0.24
C PRO A 35 -11.27 8.14 0.25
N LYS A 36 -11.94 7.11 -0.30
CA LYS A 36 -13.26 6.65 0.16
C LYS A 36 -13.17 6.11 1.59
N ILE A 37 -12.14 5.30 1.86
CA ILE A 37 -11.85 4.76 3.21
C ILE A 37 -11.51 5.92 4.17
N ILE A 38 -10.69 6.87 3.75
CA ILE A 38 -10.33 8.05 4.55
C ILE A 38 -11.58 8.85 4.95
N ASN A 39 -12.47 9.13 4.00
CA ASN A 39 -13.72 9.85 4.28
C ASN A 39 -14.60 9.09 5.28
N ALA A 40 -14.75 7.77 5.11
CA ALA A 40 -15.53 6.95 6.02
C ALA A 40 -14.90 6.88 7.44
N ILE A 41 -13.56 6.86 7.55
CA ILE A 41 -12.86 6.95 8.83
C ILE A 41 -13.15 8.27 9.54
N LYS A 42 -13.06 9.39 8.81
CA LYS A 42 -13.34 10.72 9.37
C LYS A 42 -14.76 10.80 9.95
N GLU A 43 -15.73 10.28 9.22
CA GLU A 43 -17.14 10.28 9.65
C GLU A 43 -17.38 9.34 10.84
N ALA A 44 -16.76 8.16 10.83
CA ALA A 44 -16.90 7.20 11.93
C ALA A 44 -16.32 7.74 13.24
N GLY A 45 -15.21 8.48 13.19
CA GLY A 45 -14.66 9.24 14.32
C GLY A 45 -14.08 8.42 15.48
N ASN A 46 -14.13 7.08 15.42
CA ASN A 46 -13.68 6.18 16.49
C ASN A 46 -12.29 5.58 16.28
N VAL A 47 -11.75 5.62 15.05
CA VAL A 47 -10.49 4.94 14.66
C VAL A 47 -9.27 5.51 15.39
N LYS A 48 -8.48 4.62 15.98
CA LYS A 48 -7.23 4.88 16.72
C LYS A 48 -5.99 4.78 15.84
N ARG A 49 -6.08 4.08 14.71
CA ARG A 49 -5.00 3.99 13.71
C ARG A 49 -5.49 3.60 12.32
N PHE A 50 -5.00 4.28 11.30
CA PHE A 50 -5.14 3.90 9.90
C PHE A 50 -3.78 3.53 9.28
N LEU A 51 -3.73 2.39 8.60
CA LEU A 51 -2.60 1.96 7.78
C LEU A 51 -3.05 1.93 6.31
N PRO A 52 -2.68 2.91 5.47
CA PRO A 52 -2.95 2.84 4.04
C PRO A 52 -2.08 1.75 3.36
N SER A 53 -2.47 1.36 2.15
CA SER A 53 -1.79 0.33 1.35
C SER A 53 -0.45 0.81 0.80
N GLU A 54 0.56 0.86 1.68
CA GLU A 54 1.89 1.40 1.38
C GLU A 54 2.97 0.33 1.15
N PHE A 55 2.81 -0.83 1.80
CA PHE A 55 3.72 -1.98 2.09
C PHE A 55 4.86 -2.35 1.12
N GLY A 56 5.58 -1.36 0.60
CA GLY A 56 6.70 -1.53 -0.31
C GLY A 56 7.76 -0.48 -0.02
N ILE A 57 8.26 0.16 -1.08
CA ILE A 57 9.24 1.24 -0.96
C ILE A 57 8.58 2.49 -0.39
N GLU A 58 9.30 3.21 0.48
CA GLU A 58 8.81 4.42 1.11
C GLU A 58 8.54 5.54 0.08
N GLY A 59 7.25 5.84 -0.13
CA GLY A 59 6.82 6.94 -0.98
C GLY A 59 7.42 8.28 -0.54
N GLY A 60 8.02 9.01 -1.49
CA GLY A 60 8.60 10.33 -1.27
C GLY A 60 10.09 10.37 -0.91
N ARG A 61 10.75 9.22 -0.66
CA ARG A 61 12.22 9.16 -0.50
C ARG A 61 12.98 8.82 -1.76
N VAL A 62 12.31 8.20 -2.73
CA VAL A 62 12.92 7.73 -3.98
C VAL A 62 12.25 8.36 -5.19
N LYS A 63 13.04 8.66 -6.21
CA LYS A 63 12.54 8.92 -7.57
C LYS A 63 12.67 7.65 -8.37
N MET A 64 11.55 7.21 -8.93
CA MET A 64 11.49 6.03 -9.78
C MET A 64 11.70 6.41 -11.25
N LEU A 65 11.91 5.40 -12.10
CA LEU A 65 11.83 5.58 -13.54
C LEU A 65 10.44 6.13 -13.93
N PRO A 66 10.32 6.90 -15.03
CA PRO A 66 9.06 7.56 -15.41
C PRO A 66 7.83 6.64 -15.46
N VAL A 67 8.03 5.38 -15.83
CA VAL A 67 6.94 4.38 -15.91
C VAL A 67 6.39 3.98 -14.53
N PHE A 68 7.19 4.09 -13.46
CA PHE A 68 6.81 3.74 -12.09
C PHE A 68 6.59 4.96 -11.18
N GLN A 69 7.00 6.16 -11.61
CA GLN A 69 6.84 7.38 -10.83
C GLN A 69 5.37 7.69 -10.47
N PRO A 70 4.37 7.50 -11.36
CA PRO A 70 2.97 7.72 -11.01
C PRO A 70 2.50 6.91 -9.79
N LEU A 71 3.00 5.67 -9.62
CA LEU A 71 2.67 4.84 -8.46
C LEU A 71 3.16 5.44 -7.14
N MET A 72 4.30 6.14 -7.17
CA MET A 72 4.83 6.84 -5.99
C MET A 72 4.07 8.13 -5.72
N ASP A 73 3.63 8.82 -6.78
CA ASP A 73 2.87 10.06 -6.68
C ASP A 73 1.47 9.79 -6.08
N ASP A 74 0.83 8.69 -6.48
CA ASP A 74 -0.45 8.25 -5.92
C ASP A 74 -0.33 7.95 -4.41
N LYS A 75 0.71 7.22 -4.00
CA LYS A 75 1.01 6.98 -2.58
C LYS A 75 1.18 8.28 -1.80
N LEU A 76 1.96 9.22 -2.36
CA LEU A 76 2.17 10.52 -1.74
C LEU A 76 0.87 11.33 -1.61
N MET A 77 -0.02 11.24 -2.61
CA MET A 77 -1.35 11.85 -2.55
C MET A 77 -2.17 11.26 -1.40
N ILE A 78 -2.19 9.93 -1.24
CA ILE A 78 -2.90 9.27 -0.13
C ILE A 78 -2.31 9.69 1.22
N ARG A 79 -0.98 9.72 1.38
CA ARG A 79 -0.34 10.21 2.62
C ARG A 79 -0.78 11.61 2.99
N LYS A 80 -0.77 12.53 2.02
CA LYS A 80 -1.24 13.92 2.22
C LYS A 80 -2.71 13.96 2.63
N ALA A 81 -3.56 13.15 2.00
CA ALA A 81 -4.99 13.07 2.34
C ALA A 81 -5.21 12.55 3.78
N VAL A 82 -4.48 11.52 4.20
CA VAL A 82 -4.54 10.98 5.57
C VAL A 82 -4.12 12.04 6.60
N ILE A 83 -3.02 12.74 6.34
CA ILE A 83 -2.52 13.81 7.23
C ILE A 83 -3.53 14.96 7.31
N ALA A 84 -4.03 15.44 6.16
CA ALA A 84 -5.00 16.52 6.10
C ALA A 84 -6.34 16.15 6.77
N ALA A 85 -6.68 14.87 6.82
CA ALA A 85 -7.85 14.36 7.51
C ALA A 85 -7.72 14.34 9.04
N GLY A 86 -6.52 14.52 9.59
CA GLY A 86 -6.27 14.46 11.03
C GLY A 86 -6.41 13.05 11.64
N ILE A 87 -6.35 12.00 10.82
CA ILE A 87 -6.50 10.61 11.24
C ILE A 87 -5.17 10.13 11.85
N PRO A 88 -5.14 9.47 13.02
CA PRO A 88 -3.93 8.82 13.50
C PRO A 88 -3.46 7.74 12.51
N TYR A 89 -2.21 7.77 12.05
CA TYR A 89 -1.74 6.91 10.96
C TYR A 89 -0.41 6.19 11.21
N THR A 90 -0.14 5.18 10.40
CA THR A 90 1.19 4.56 10.27
C THR A 90 1.42 4.19 8.82
N PHE A 91 2.48 4.75 8.21
CA PHE A 91 2.93 4.35 6.89
C PHE A 91 3.99 3.25 7.05
N VAL A 92 3.71 2.07 6.50
CA VAL A 92 4.60 0.91 6.63
C VAL A 92 5.44 0.77 5.36
N ALA A 93 6.75 0.91 5.50
CA ALA A 93 7.71 0.51 4.47
C ALA A 93 7.98 -0.99 4.61
N GLY A 94 7.32 -1.79 3.79
CA GLY A 94 7.42 -3.26 3.80
C GLY A 94 8.61 -3.81 3.00
N ASN A 95 9.29 -2.96 2.22
CA ASN A 95 10.34 -3.35 1.29
C ASN A 95 9.86 -4.44 0.31
N PHE A 96 10.68 -5.44 0.04
CA PHE A 96 10.37 -6.50 -0.90
C PHE A 96 9.71 -7.69 -0.18
N PHE A 97 8.60 -8.17 -0.73
CA PHE A 97 8.00 -9.42 -0.29
C PHE A 97 8.90 -10.58 -0.67
N ALA A 98 9.45 -11.27 0.34
CA ALA A 98 10.51 -12.25 0.16
C ALA A 98 10.12 -13.36 -0.83
N GLU A 99 8.97 -14.01 -0.61
CA GLU A 99 8.50 -15.11 -1.47
C GLU A 99 8.29 -14.64 -2.92
N TYR A 100 7.59 -13.53 -3.12
CA TYR A 100 7.35 -12.96 -4.45
C TYR A 100 8.65 -12.68 -5.21
N PHE A 101 9.64 -12.04 -4.55
CA PHE A 101 10.90 -11.69 -5.21
C PHE A 101 11.85 -12.87 -5.35
N ILE A 102 11.84 -13.85 -4.44
CA ILE A 102 12.59 -15.10 -4.61
C ILE A 102 12.07 -15.85 -5.84
N ASP A 103 10.76 -16.00 -5.98
CA ASP A 103 10.16 -16.69 -7.12
C ASP A 103 10.43 -15.94 -8.43
N ALA A 104 10.29 -14.61 -8.44
CA ALA A 104 10.51 -13.81 -9.63
C ALA A 104 11.98 -13.78 -10.09
N LEU A 105 12.93 -13.68 -9.15
CA LEU A 105 14.35 -13.53 -9.46
C LEU A 105 15.06 -14.87 -9.65
N MET A 106 14.78 -15.86 -8.79
CA MET A 106 15.50 -17.13 -8.77
C MET A 106 14.79 -18.21 -9.59
N ARG A 107 13.47 -18.10 -9.79
CA ARG A 107 12.65 -19.07 -10.52
C ARG A 107 12.94 -20.53 -10.11
N PRO A 108 12.87 -20.86 -8.80
CA PRO A 108 13.37 -22.12 -8.27
C PRO A 108 12.66 -23.36 -8.84
N LEU A 109 11.45 -23.21 -9.36
CA LEU A 109 10.66 -24.29 -9.96
C LEU A 109 11.01 -24.58 -11.43
N GLU A 110 11.77 -23.72 -12.10
CA GLU A 110 12.06 -23.85 -13.52
C GLU A 110 13.32 -24.71 -13.83
N ASN A 111 14.04 -25.19 -12.81
CA ASN A 111 15.26 -26.02 -12.94
C ASN A 111 16.26 -25.49 -13.99
N LYS A 112 16.58 -24.19 -13.91
CA LYS A 112 17.54 -23.55 -14.82
C LYS A 112 18.94 -23.52 -14.23
N ASP A 113 19.95 -23.75 -15.07
CA ASP A 113 21.37 -23.65 -14.70
C ASP A 113 21.89 -22.19 -14.67
N THR A 114 21.05 -21.23 -15.08
CA THR A 114 21.43 -19.81 -15.16
C THR A 114 20.38 -18.91 -14.50
N VAL A 115 20.85 -17.78 -13.96
CA VAL A 115 20.01 -16.75 -13.35
C VAL A 115 20.22 -15.41 -14.05
N THR A 116 19.17 -14.61 -14.17
CA THR A 116 19.28 -13.25 -14.70
C THR A 116 19.63 -12.28 -13.57
N VAL A 117 20.73 -11.54 -13.74
CA VAL A 117 21.12 -10.45 -12.84
C VAL A 117 20.77 -9.12 -13.49
N TYR A 118 19.98 -8.31 -12.79
CA TYR A 118 19.63 -6.95 -13.24
C TYR A 118 20.70 -5.97 -12.77
N GLY A 119 21.35 -5.26 -13.71
CA GLY A 119 22.50 -4.40 -13.40
C GLY A 119 23.77 -5.20 -13.12
N ASN A 120 24.62 -4.72 -12.21
CA ASN A 120 25.86 -5.40 -11.81
C ASN A 120 25.67 -6.38 -10.64
N GLY A 121 24.47 -6.43 -10.03
CA GLY A 121 24.17 -7.32 -8.90
C GLY A 121 24.72 -6.89 -7.54
N GLU A 122 25.34 -5.71 -7.45
CA GLU A 122 25.99 -5.25 -6.21
C GLU A 122 25.08 -4.39 -5.32
N THR A 123 23.83 -4.13 -5.74
CA THR A 123 22.97 -3.15 -5.06
C THR A 123 22.59 -3.57 -3.64
N LYS A 124 23.07 -2.80 -2.66
CA LYS A 124 22.48 -2.61 -1.32
C LYS A 124 22.80 -1.20 -0.85
N GLU A 125 21.80 -0.41 -0.47
CA GLU A 125 21.65 0.29 0.83
C GLU A 125 20.21 0.86 0.90
N THR A 126 19.77 1.14 2.14
CA THR A 126 18.37 1.41 2.56
C THR A 126 17.87 2.81 2.32
#